data_AF-A0A2D6KVT0-F1
#
_entry.id   AF-A0A2D6KVT0-F1
#
_cell.length_a   1.000
_cell.length_b   1.000
_cell.length_c   1.000
_cell.angle_alpha   90.00
_cell.angle_beta   90.00
_cell.angle_gamma   90.00
#
_symmetry.space_group_name_H-M   'P 1'
#
loop_
_entity.id
_entity.type
_entity.pdbx_description
1 polymer ?
#
loop_
_entity_poly.entity_id
_entity_poly.type
_entity_poly.pdbx_seq_one_letter_code
_entity_poly.pdbx_strand_id
1 'polypeptide(L)'
;MFKRIFFRIHKLGLRIGICILPTHFYSSACNILELEATKPTWSKRSEMPGVQIDLDKQIRNLKSVCLPFQKEYLSNKVYLDSVKSKWGPG
;
A
#
# COMPACT_ATOMS: atom_id res chain seq x y z
N MET A 1 9.37 -13.24 -24.85
CA MET A 1 8.64 -12.79 -26.06
C MET A 1 7.15 -12.55 -25.77
N PHE A 2 6.42 -13.53 -25.21
CA PHE A 2 4.98 -13.46 -24.91
C PHE A 2 4.50 -12.24 -24.09
N LYS A 3 5.23 -11.85 -23.04
CA LYS A 3 4.86 -10.68 -22.20
C LYS A 3 4.73 -9.38 -23.00
N ARG A 4 5.58 -9.15 -24.00
CA ARG A 4 5.56 -7.94 -24.83
C ARG A 4 4.35 -7.91 -25.77
N ILE A 5 3.96 -9.07 -26.29
CA ILE A 5 2.77 -9.20 -27.16
C ILE A 5 1.51 -8.95 -26.34
N PHE A 6 1.40 -9.58 -25.16
CA PHE A 6 0.29 -9.36 -24.24
C PHE A 6 0.14 -7.88 -23.85
N PHE A 7 1.26 -7.21 -23.54
CA PHE A 7 1.24 -5.79 -23.23
C PHE A 7 0.79 -4.91 -24.41
N ARG A 8 1.16 -5.26 -25.65
CA ARG A 8 0.70 -4.56 -26.85
C ARG A 8 -0.80 -4.75 -27.08
N ILE A 9 -1.31 -5.96 -26.89
CA ILE A 9 -2.75 -6.26 -26.99
C ILE A 9 -3.52 -5.49 -25.91
N HIS A 10 -3.01 -5.48 -24.67
CA HIS A 10 -3.59 -4.71 -23.57
C HIS A 10 -3.62 -3.19 -23.87
N LYS A 11 -2.52 -2.62 -24.38
CA LYS A 11 -2.46 -1.21 -24.79
C LYS A 11 -3.44 -0.89 -25.91
N LEU A 12 -3.64 -1.81 -26.86
CA LEU A 12 -4.64 -1.65 -27.92
C LEU A 12 -6.06 -1.71 -27.38
N GLY A 13 -6.36 -2.66 -26.48
CA GLY A 13 -7.64 -2.75 -25.79
C GLY A 13 -7.99 -1.45 -25.05
N LEU A 14 -7.03 -0.91 -24.29
CA LEU A 14 -7.23 0.35 -23.56
C LEU A 14 -7.56 1.54 -24.47
N ARG A 15 -6.97 1.61 -25.67
CA ARG A 15 -7.30 2.68 -26.64
C ARG A 15 -8.73 2.61 -27.17
N ILE A 16 -9.31 1.41 -27.18
CA ILE A 16 -10.68 1.14 -27.65
C ILE A 16 -11.67 1.16 -26.46
N GLY A 17 -11.21 1.49 -25.24
CA GLY A 17 -12.03 1.53 -24.03
C GLY A 17 -12.21 0.17 -23.33
N ILE A 18 -11.49 -0.86 -23.76
CA ILE A 18 -11.55 -2.21 -23.17
C ILE A 18 -10.38 -2.39 -22.20
N CYS A 19 -10.67 -2.47 -20.90
CA CYS A 19 -9.67 -2.77 -19.88
C CYS A 19 -9.75 -4.24 -19.45
N ILE A 20 -8.75 -5.04 -19.83
CA ILE A 20 -8.63 -6.44 -19.37
C ILE A 20 -7.83 -6.45 -18.07
N LEU A 21 -8.49 -6.78 -16.97
CA LEU A 21 -7.88 -6.89 -15.64
C LEU A 21 -7.78 -8.36 -15.21
N PRO A 22 -6.67 -8.78 -14.59
CA PRO A 22 -6.63 -10.06 -13.89
C PRO A 22 -7.68 -10.07 -12.77
N THR A 23 -8.35 -11.22 -12.59
CA THR A 23 -9.46 -11.42 -11.63
C THR A 23 -9.10 -11.16 -10.16
N HIS A 24 -7.83 -10.98 -9.82
CA HIS A 24 -7.35 -10.81 -8.43
C HIS A 24 -6.67 -9.47 -8.15
N PHE A 25 -6.81 -8.47 -9.02
CA PHE A 25 -6.34 -7.11 -8.72
C PHE A 25 -7.45 -6.28 -8.06
N TYR A 26 -7.37 -6.11 -6.74
CA TYR A 26 -8.23 -5.21 -5.96
C TYR A 26 -7.80 -3.73 -6.07
N SER A 27 -7.13 -3.33 -7.15
CA SER A 27 -6.63 -1.97 -7.34
C SER A 27 -7.41 -1.27 -8.44
N SER A 28 -7.62 0.04 -8.29
CA SER A 28 -8.10 0.89 -9.36
C SER A 28 -7.19 0.69 -10.58
N ALA A 29 -7.76 0.16 -11.66
CA ALA A 29 -7.05 -0.13 -12.89
C ALA A 29 -6.27 1.09 -13.36
N CYS A 30 -4.95 1.04 -13.23
CA CYS A 30 -4.11 2.18 -13.58
C CYS A 30 -4.07 2.28 -15.11
N ASN A 31 -4.70 3.32 -15.65
CA ASN A 31 -4.73 3.55 -17.09
C ASN A 31 -3.33 3.97 -17.57
N ILE A 32 -2.62 3.03 -18.21
CA ILE A 32 -1.24 3.28 -18.69
C ILE A 32 -1.15 4.42 -19.71
N LEU A 33 -2.23 4.73 -20.44
CA LEU A 33 -2.26 5.84 -21.39
C LEU A 33 -2.34 7.18 -20.66
N GLU A 34 -3.14 7.25 -19.61
CA GLU A 34 -3.27 8.41 -18.74
C GLU A 34 -1.98 8.65 -17.95
N LEU A 35 -1.36 7.59 -17.44
CA LEU A 35 -0.01 7.65 -16.85
C LEU A 35 1.02 8.21 -17.83
N GLU A 36 1.02 7.73 -19.08
CA GLU A 36 1.94 8.21 -20.11
C GLU A 36 1.70 9.70 -20.41
N ALA A 37 0.44 10.13 -20.49
CA ALA A 37 0.05 11.53 -20.74
C ALA A 37 0.41 12.46 -19.56
N THR A 38 0.24 12.01 -18.33
CA THR A 38 0.53 12.77 -17.10
C THR A 38 1.98 12.66 -16.63
N LYS A 39 2.86 12.06 -17.45
CA LYS A 39 4.29 11.90 -17.15
C LYS A 39 4.96 13.19 -16.64
N PRO A 40 4.75 14.38 -17.25
CA PRO A 40 5.36 15.61 -16.76
C PRO A 40 4.99 15.97 -15.31
N THR A 41 3.88 15.46 -14.81
CA THR A 41 3.38 15.70 -13.45
C THR A 41 4.06 14.80 -12.43
N TRP A 42 4.16 13.49 -12.70
CA TRP A 42 4.66 12.51 -11.73
C TRP A 42 6.12 12.11 -11.93
N SER A 43 6.72 12.36 -13.10
CA SER A 43 8.12 11.95 -13.38
C SER A 43 9.16 12.87 -12.76
N LYS A 44 8.75 14.00 -12.21
CA LYS A 44 9.63 14.93 -11.50
C LYS A 44 10.00 14.35 -10.14
N ARG A 45 11.19 14.67 -9.65
CA ARG A 45 11.58 14.32 -8.29
C ARG A 45 10.57 14.96 -7.33
N SER A 46 9.94 14.15 -6.48
CA SER A 46 9.11 14.68 -5.40
C SER A 46 9.97 15.59 -4.52
N GLU A 47 9.44 16.77 -4.17
CA GLU A 47 10.15 17.73 -3.33
C GLU A 47 10.48 17.17 -1.95
N MET A 48 9.76 16.12 -1.51
CA MET A 48 9.94 15.43 -0.23
C MET A 48 10.42 16.38 0.89
N PRO A 49 9.64 17.42 1.24
CA PRO A 49 10.09 18.51 2.13
C PRO A 49 10.35 18.07 3.59
N GLY A 50 10.42 16.77 3.85
CA GLY A 50 10.39 16.18 5.17
C GLY A 50 8.97 16.13 5.72
N VAL A 51 8.80 15.37 6.80
CA VAL A 51 7.59 15.40 7.60
C VAL A 51 7.90 16.31 8.78
N GLN A 52 7.04 17.31 9.03
CA GLN A 52 7.09 18.03 10.30
C GLN A 52 6.68 17.07 11.41
N ILE A 53 7.63 16.71 12.27
CA ILE A 53 7.42 15.77 13.37
C ILE A 53 7.34 16.55 14.68
N ASP A 54 6.21 16.41 15.36
CA ASP A 54 6.04 16.79 16.76
C ASP A 54 5.93 15.50 17.57
N LEU A 55 7.02 15.13 18.24
CA LEU A 55 7.10 13.89 19.01
C LEU A 55 6.12 13.91 20.20
N ASP A 56 5.91 15.07 20.82
CA ASP A 56 4.99 15.18 21.94
C ASP A 56 3.55 14.97 21.49
N LYS A 57 3.16 15.53 20.34
CA LYS A 57 1.86 15.27 19.73
C LYS A 57 1.72 13.81 19.33
N GLN A 58 2.75 13.19 18.78
CA GLN A 58 2.72 11.77 18.45
C GLN A 58 2.54 10.90 19.69
N ILE A 59 3.27 11.17 20.78
CA ILE A 59 3.12 10.45 22.05
C ILE A 59 1.71 10.64 22.62
N ARG A 60 1.18 11.87 22.59
CA ARG A 60 -0.21 12.14 23.04
C ARG A 60 -1.22 11.33 22.23
N ASN A 61 -1.08 11.31 20.91
CA ASN A 61 -1.96 10.56 20.02
C ASN A 61 -1.87 9.04 20.28
N LEU A 62 -0.66 8.51 20.41
CA LEU A 62 -0.41 7.10 20.73
C LEU A 62 -1.08 6.73 22.05
N LYS A 63 -0.89 7.56 23.08
CA LYS A 63 -1.54 7.34 24.38
C LYS A 63 -3.07 7.38 24.27
N SER A 64 -3.64 8.36 23.55
CA SER A 64 -5.10 8.44 23.41
C SER A 64 -5.72 7.26 22.66
N VAL A 65 -5.00 6.70 21.68
CA VAL A 65 -5.48 5.58 20.87
C VAL A 65 -5.25 4.25 21.59
N CYS A 66 -4.07 4.03 22.17
CA CYS A 66 -3.67 2.72 22.69
C CYS A 66 -4.11 2.47 24.13
N LEU A 67 -4.07 3.48 25.01
CA LEU A 67 -4.36 3.28 26.44
C LEU A 67 -5.79 2.77 26.74
N PRO A 68 -6.84 3.14 25.99
CA PRO A 68 -8.17 2.55 26.19
C PRO A 68 -8.18 1.01 26.07
N PHE A 69 -7.30 0.45 25.24
CA PHE A 69 -7.18 -0.98 24.97
C PHE A 69 -6.06 -1.64 25.78
N GLN A 70 -5.50 -0.96 26.79
CA GLN A 70 -4.35 -1.45 27.56
C GLN A 70 -4.55 -2.86 28.11
N LYS A 71 -5.77 -3.20 28.53
CA LYS A 71 -6.10 -4.52 29.08
C LYS A 71 -5.87 -5.66 28.09
N GLU A 72 -5.96 -5.41 26.78
CA GLU A 72 -5.80 -6.42 25.73
C GLU A 72 -4.33 -6.87 25.60
N TYR A 73 -3.39 -5.94 25.78
CA TYR A 73 -1.97 -6.21 25.58
C TYR A 73 -1.15 -6.24 26.87
N LEU A 74 -1.68 -5.82 28.02
CA LEU A 74 -0.93 -5.73 29.29
C LEU A 74 -0.26 -7.05 29.70
N SER A 75 -0.93 -8.18 29.45
CA SER A 75 -0.41 -9.50 29.80
C SER A 75 0.53 -10.09 28.74
N ASN A 76 0.57 -9.52 27.53
CA ASN A 76 1.22 -10.09 26.35
C ASN A 76 0.86 -11.57 26.11
N LYS A 77 -0.28 -12.06 26.62
CA LYS A 77 -0.62 -13.48 26.59
C LYS A 77 -0.67 -14.03 25.16
N VAL A 78 -1.34 -13.33 24.26
CA VAL A 78 -1.44 -13.73 22.84
C VAL A 78 -0.07 -13.80 22.18
N TYR A 79 0.80 -12.84 22.46
CA TYR A 79 2.17 -12.84 21.94
C TYR A 79 2.98 -14.01 22.50
N LEU A 80 2.98 -14.21 23.81
CA LEU A 80 3.71 -15.29 24.47
C LEU A 80 3.23 -16.67 24.02
N ASP A 81 1.93 -16.85 23.86
CA ASP A 81 1.34 -18.10 23.38
C ASP A 81 1.68 -18.35 21.90
N SER A 82 1.70 -17.30 21.08
CA SER A 82 2.10 -17.39 19.67
C SER A 82 3.58 -17.77 19.52
N VAL A 83 4.47 -17.15 20.30
CA VAL A 83 5.91 -17.47 20.31
C VAL A 83 6.15 -18.90 20.77
N LYS A 84 5.50 -19.35 21.86
CA LYS A 84 5.60 -20.74 22.33
C LYS A 84 5.12 -21.75 21.30
N SER A 85 4.04 -21.41 20.60
CA SER A 85 3.41 -22.26 19.59
C SER A 85 4.10 -22.19 18.22
N LYS A 86 5.14 -21.35 18.06
CA LYS A 86 5.79 -21.05 16.76
C LYS A 86 4.79 -20.60 15.70
N TRP A 87 3.81 -19.82 16.11
CA TRP A 87 2.82 -19.22 15.22
C TRP A 87 3.31 -17.85 14.79
N GLY A 88 3.61 -17.73 13.49
CA GLY A 88 4.19 -16.53 12.89
C GLY A 88 5.38 -16.90 12.01
N PRO A 89 5.99 -15.92 11.32
CA PRO A 89 7.11 -16.16 10.41
C PRO A 89 8.45 -16.48 11.12
N GLY A 90 8.45 -16.88 12.39
CA GLY A 90 9.64 -17.21 13.19
C GLY A 90 9.35 -18.19 14.32
#